data_AF-A0A972QCQ1-F1
#
_entry.id   AF-A0A972QCQ1-F1
#
_cell.length_a   1.000
_cell.length_b   1.000
_cell.length_c   1.000
_cell.angle_alpha   90.00
_cell.angle_beta   90.00
_cell.angle_gamma   90.00
#
_symmetry.space_group_name_H-M   'P 1'
#
loop_
_entity.id
_entity.type
_entity.pdbx_description
1 polymer ?
#
loop_
_entity_poly.entity_id
_entity_poly.type
_entity_poly.pdbx_seq_one_letter_code
_entity_poly.pdbx_strand_id
1 'polypeptide(L)'
;MKQKYLILKNDEKNGLIIREFLEINKEMFSLVCEETYDNNDIESAIAKDRKDLISVLRTNNMYPVGLYADRLAESIITMYGAENKQPIELLFDDSASFVKTQGDIVGLEEVEGKILEDDELLEDDFDDHKPLKTNCSIKVADDEPDKVEDDEPDDDTADSEETI
;
A
#
# COMPACT_ATOMS: atom_id res chain seq x y z
N MET A 1 -13.89 -5.05 -2.40
CA MET A 1 -13.30 -4.46 -1.19
C MET A 1 -13.16 -2.97 -1.47
N LYS A 2 -13.61 -2.10 -0.58
CA LYS A 2 -13.53 -0.64 -0.79
C LYS A 2 -12.46 -0.03 0.09
N GLN A 3 -11.68 0.86 -0.49
CA GLN A 3 -10.65 1.65 0.19
C GLN A 3 -10.91 3.11 -0.06
N LYS A 4 -10.68 3.96 0.94
CA LYS A 4 -10.91 5.39 0.84
C LYS A 4 -9.69 6.13 1.35
N TYR A 5 -9.27 7.16 0.63
CA TYR A 5 -8.18 8.04 1.05
C TYR A 5 -8.71 9.46 1.21
N LEU A 6 -8.27 10.13 2.27
CA LEU A 6 -8.53 11.54 2.50
C LEU A 6 -7.21 12.30 2.55
N ILE A 7 -7.01 13.21 1.62
CA ILE A 7 -5.82 14.05 1.49
C ILE A 7 -6.13 15.43 2.11
N LEU A 8 -5.31 15.84 3.05
CA LEU A 8 -5.49 17.06 3.84
C LEU A 8 -4.19 17.87 3.79
N LYS A 9 -4.26 19.12 3.34
CA LYS A 9 -3.13 20.04 3.44
C LYS A 9 -3.20 20.76 4.78
N ASN A 10 -2.15 20.63 5.57
CA ASN A 10 -2.01 21.28 6.86
C ASN A 10 -1.02 22.45 6.73
N ASP A 11 -1.56 23.63 6.41
CA ASP A 11 -0.76 24.85 6.28
C ASP A 11 -0.11 25.27 7.62
N GLU A 12 -0.74 24.97 8.76
CA GLU A 12 -0.22 25.37 10.09
C GLU A 12 1.03 24.61 10.49
N LYS A 13 1.07 23.31 10.19
CA LYS A 13 2.22 22.44 10.47
C LYS A 13 3.14 22.25 9.27
N ASN A 14 2.88 22.97 8.17
CA ASN A 14 3.58 22.84 6.90
C ASN A 14 3.72 21.39 6.42
N GLY A 15 2.62 20.64 6.41
CA GLY A 15 2.64 19.24 6.04
C GLY A 15 1.40 18.78 5.27
N LEU A 16 1.54 17.64 4.62
CA LEU A 16 0.45 16.90 3.98
C LEU A 16 0.05 15.74 4.91
N ILE A 17 -1.24 15.53 5.13
CA ILE A 17 -1.75 14.39 5.87
C ILE A 17 -2.57 13.53 4.91
N ILE A 18 -2.26 12.23 4.85
CA ILE A 18 -3.05 11.26 4.10
C ILE A 18 -3.61 10.25 5.09
N ARG A 19 -4.94 10.10 5.07
CA ARG A 19 -5.67 9.12 5.88
C ARG A 19 -6.22 8.03 4.99
N GLU A 20 -5.96 6.79 5.35
CA GLU A 20 -6.55 5.61 4.72
C GLU A 20 -7.66 5.04 5.58
N PHE A 21 -8.78 4.72 4.93
CA PHE A 21 -9.91 4.05 5.53
C PHE A 21 -10.25 2.79 4.74
N LEU A 22 -10.56 1.72 5.46
CA LEU A 22 -11.04 0.47 4.87
C LEU A 22 -12.50 0.23 5.23
N GLU A 23 -13.24 -0.34 4.29
CA GLU A 23 -14.59 -0.84 4.55
C GLU A 23 -14.52 -2.14 5.37
N ILE A 24 -14.83 -2.06 6.66
CA ILE A 24 -14.85 -3.24 7.56
C ILE A 24 -16.21 -3.94 7.49
N ASN A 25 -17.29 -3.14 7.50
CA ASN A 25 -18.66 -3.60 7.29
C ASN A 25 -19.25 -2.83 6.11
N LYS A 26 -20.31 -3.39 5.49
CA LYS A 26 -20.98 -2.73 4.36
C LYS A 26 -21.31 -1.29 4.71
N GLU A 27 -20.78 -0.35 3.92
CA GLU A 27 -20.97 1.10 4.06
C GLU A 27 -20.34 1.73 5.32
N MET A 28 -19.52 0.99 6.07
CA MET A 28 -18.81 1.50 7.25
C MET A 28 -17.30 1.50 7.02
N PHE A 29 -16.73 2.70 6.94
CA PHE A 29 -15.29 2.93 6.83
C PHE A 29 -14.67 3.17 8.20
N SER A 30 -13.53 2.53 8.46
CA SER A 30 -12.72 2.78 9.65
C SER A 30 -11.35 3.28 9.24
N LEU A 31 -10.84 4.27 9.97
CA LEU A 31 -9.48 4.77 9.80
C LEU A 31 -8.50 3.64 10.15
N VAL A 32 -7.61 3.30 9.22
CA VAL A 32 -6.61 2.24 9.43
C VAL A 32 -5.18 2.78 9.44
N CYS A 33 -4.94 3.89 8.74
CA CYS A 33 -3.62 4.51 8.69
C CYS A 33 -3.77 6.03 8.53
N GLU A 34 -2.85 6.77 9.15
CA GLU A 34 -2.65 8.19 8.94
C GLU A 34 -1.15 8.41 8.81
N GLU A 35 -0.73 9.01 7.69
CA GLU A 35 0.65 9.36 7.44
C GLU A 35 0.77 10.87 7.22
N THR A 36 1.79 11.47 7.81
CA THR A 36 2.11 12.90 7.64
C THR A 36 3.42 13.05 6.89
N TYR A 37 3.44 13.95 5.91
CA TYR A 37 4.58 14.24 5.06
C TYR A 37 4.98 15.71 5.20
N ASP A 38 6.27 16.00 5.10
CA ASP A 38 6.77 17.38 5.05
C ASP A 38 6.42 18.03 3.71
N ASN A 39 5.93 19.28 3.72
CA ASN A 39 5.57 19.96 2.48
C ASN A 39 6.77 20.18 1.56
N ASN A 40 7.97 20.42 2.07
CA ASN A 40 9.13 20.68 1.23
C ASN A 40 9.53 19.43 0.46
N ASP A 41 9.40 18.25 1.08
CA ASP A 41 9.66 16.96 0.42
C ASP A 41 8.63 16.70 -0.69
N ILE A 42 7.35 16.97 -0.42
CA ILE A 42 6.27 16.83 -1.41
C ILE A 42 6.46 17.80 -2.57
N GLU A 43 6.70 19.09 -2.32
CA GLU A 43 6.93 20.09 -3.36
C GLU A 43 8.18 19.79 -4.19
N SER A 44 9.27 19.35 -3.53
CA SER A 44 10.50 18.93 -4.20
C SER A 44 10.27 17.71 -5.10
N ALA A 45 9.45 16.76 -4.66
CA ALA A 45 9.12 15.58 -5.45
C ALA A 45 8.23 15.93 -6.65
N ILE A 46 7.20 16.77 -6.45
CA ILE A 46 6.34 17.29 -7.52
C ILE A 46 7.17 18.00 -8.60
N ALA A 47 8.17 18.80 -8.20
CA ALA A 47 9.02 19.55 -9.12
C ALA A 47 9.93 18.66 -9.98
N LYS A 48 10.25 17.43 -9.53
CA LYS A 48 11.04 16.46 -10.29
C LYS A 48 10.16 15.73 -11.30
N ASP A 49 9.33 14.82 -10.82
CA ASP A 49 8.33 14.12 -11.62
C ASP A 49 7.29 13.39 -10.73
N ARG A 50 6.29 12.77 -11.37
CA ARG A 50 5.25 12.01 -10.67
C ARG A 50 5.79 10.74 -9.99
N LYS A 51 6.83 10.09 -10.54
CA LYS A 51 7.37 8.84 -10.00
C LYS A 51 8.13 9.10 -8.70
N ASP A 52 8.88 10.20 -8.63
CA ASP A 52 9.51 10.70 -7.43
C ASP A 52 8.47 10.96 -6.34
N LEU A 53 7.35 11.63 -6.67
CA LEU A 53 6.26 11.82 -5.72
C LEU A 53 5.68 10.48 -5.23
N ILE A 54 5.42 9.53 -6.12
CA ILE A 54 4.96 8.19 -5.74
C ILE A 54 5.97 7.49 -4.82
N SER A 55 7.27 7.68 -5.04
CA SER A 55 8.31 7.13 -4.19
C SER A 55 8.28 7.76 -2.79
N VAL A 56 7.99 9.04 -2.67
CA VAL A 56 7.84 9.73 -1.37
C VAL A 56 6.57 9.28 -0.64
N LEU A 57 5.47 9.06 -1.37
CA LEU A 57 4.21 8.57 -0.79
C LEU A 57 4.25 7.11 -0.33
N ARG A 58 5.28 6.36 -0.74
CA ARG A 58 5.48 4.97 -0.33
C ARG A 58 6.44 4.93 0.85
N THR A 59 5.88 4.83 2.04
CA THR A 59 6.62 4.67 3.29
C THR A 59 6.42 3.27 3.86
N ASN A 60 7.07 2.98 4.99
CA ASN A 60 6.83 1.72 5.71
C ASN A 60 5.39 1.64 6.26
N ASN A 61 4.73 2.77 6.48
CA ASN A 61 3.40 2.84 7.07
C ASN A 61 2.30 2.93 6.01
N MET A 62 2.60 3.50 4.85
CA MET A 62 1.64 3.69 3.76
C MET A 62 2.26 3.26 2.44
N TYR A 63 1.73 2.18 1.85
CA TYR A 63 2.25 1.62 0.60
C TYR A 63 1.12 1.34 -0.41
N PRO A 64 0.50 2.40 -0.98
CA PRO A 64 -0.60 2.23 -1.91
C PRO A 64 -0.17 1.47 -3.18
N VAL A 65 -1.06 0.58 -3.64
CA VAL A 65 -0.88 -0.17 -4.90
C VAL A 65 -0.76 0.78 -6.08
N GLY A 66 -0.08 0.35 -7.16
CA GLY A 66 0.30 1.21 -8.29
C GLY A 66 -0.78 2.18 -8.77
N LEU A 67 -1.97 1.66 -9.11
CA LEU A 67 -3.10 2.46 -9.58
C LEU A 67 -3.56 3.51 -8.56
N TYR A 68 -3.52 3.20 -7.26
CA TYR A 68 -3.96 4.10 -6.20
C TYR A 68 -2.90 5.15 -5.93
N ALA A 69 -1.63 4.76 -5.95
CA ALA A 69 -0.50 5.67 -5.85
C ALA A 69 -0.48 6.71 -6.99
N ASP A 70 -0.76 6.28 -8.23
CA ASP A 70 -0.89 7.20 -9.37
C ASP A 70 -2.02 8.21 -9.15
N ARG A 71 -3.21 7.75 -8.72
CA ARG A 71 -4.36 8.62 -8.43
C ARG A 71 -4.13 9.58 -7.26
N LEU A 72 -3.46 9.12 -6.21
CA LEU A 72 -3.02 9.95 -5.09
C LEU A 72 -2.08 11.05 -5.59
N ALA A 73 -1.05 10.68 -6.35
CA ALA A 73 -0.07 11.62 -6.90
C ALA A 73 -0.74 12.68 -7.80
N GLU A 74 -1.63 12.28 -8.72
CA GLU A 74 -2.41 13.21 -9.55
C GLU A 74 -3.22 14.20 -8.72
N SER A 75 -3.87 13.71 -7.66
CA SER A 75 -4.71 14.53 -6.78
C SER A 75 -3.88 15.52 -5.97
N ILE A 76 -2.72 15.09 -5.47
CA ILE A 76 -1.78 15.92 -4.72
C ILE A 76 -1.19 17.00 -5.64
N ILE A 77 -0.74 16.65 -6.85
CA ILE A 77 -0.24 17.63 -7.83
C ILE A 77 -1.31 18.69 -8.11
N THR A 78 -2.57 18.26 -8.29
CA THR A 78 -3.69 19.18 -8.51
C THR A 78 -3.94 20.07 -7.29
N MET A 79 -3.88 19.51 -6.08
CA MET A 79 -4.05 20.23 -4.82
C MET A 79 -2.98 21.30 -4.58
N TYR A 80 -1.72 21.02 -4.93
CA TYR A 80 -0.62 21.96 -4.78
C TYR A 80 -0.55 22.99 -5.93
N GLY A 81 -1.05 22.65 -7.11
CA GLY A 81 -1.14 23.58 -8.25
C GLY A 81 -2.31 24.56 -8.15
N ALA A 82 -3.37 24.22 -7.43
CA ALA A 82 -4.50 25.10 -7.16
C ALA A 82 -4.34 25.80 -5.80
N GLU A 83 -4.91 27.00 -5.63
CA GLU A 83 -5.12 27.60 -4.28
C GLU A 83 -6.22 26.86 -3.49
N ASN A 84 -6.46 25.58 -3.79
CA ASN A 84 -7.53 24.79 -3.19
C ASN A 84 -7.05 24.16 -1.88
N LYS A 85 -7.59 24.66 -0.78
CA LYS A 85 -7.34 24.16 0.58
C LYS A 85 -8.32 23.08 1.03
N GLN A 86 -9.28 22.72 0.18
CA GLN A 86 -10.29 21.75 0.56
C GLN A 86 -9.70 20.34 0.59
N PRO A 87 -10.10 19.50 1.57
CA PRO A 87 -9.75 18.09 1.57
C PRO A 87 -10.19 17.39 0.28
N ILE A 88 -9.36 16.48 -0.22
CA ILE A 88 -9.69 15.65 -1.38
C ILE A 88 -9.98 14.23 -0.89
N GLU A 89 -11.16 13.71 -1.22
CA GLU A 89 -11.55 12.33 -0.93
C GLU A 89 -11.46 11.48 -2.20
N LEU A 90 -10.79 10.33 -2.11
CA LEU A 90 -10.69 9.33 -3.18
C LEU A 90 -11.28 8.02 -2.69
N LEU A 91 -12.22 7.45 -3.45
CA LEU A 91 -12.84 6.16 -3.17
C LEU A 91 -12.46 5.15 -4.25
N PHE A 92 -11.97 4.00 -3.82
CA PHE A 92 -11.59 2.88 -4.66
C PHE A 92 -12.47 1.68 -4.33
N ASP A 93 -12.97 1.00 -5.36
CA ASP A 93 -13.78 -0.21 -5.22
C ASP A 93 -13.21 -1.32 -6.10
N ASP A 94 -12.53 -2.28 -5.46
CA ASP A 94 -11.93 -3.42 -6.15
C ASP A 94 -12.98 -4.29 -6.85
N SER A 95 -14.25 -4.27 -6.41
CA SER A 95 -15.30 -5.09 -7.02
C SER A 95 -15.61 -4.67 -8.47
N ALA A 96 -15.40 -3.39 -8.80
CA ALA A 96 -15.58 -2.88 -10.15
C ALA A 96 -14.59 -3.51 -11.15
N SER A 97 -13.43 -3.98 -10.69
CA SER A 97 -12.42 -4.62 -11.55
C SER A 97 -12.78 -6.05 -11.97
N PHE A 98 -13.70 -6.71 -11.25
CA PHE A 98 -14.14 -8.09 -11.52
C PHE A 98 -15.37 -8.17 -12.42
N VAL A 99 -15.96 -7.03 -12.80
CA VAL A 99 -17.01 -7.01 -13.82
C VAL A 99 -16.33 -7.34 -15.15
N LYS A 100 -16.31 -8.63 -15.50
CA LYS A 100 -16.07 -9.06 -16.88
C LYS A 100 -16.96 -8.19 -17.75
N THR A 101 -16.37 -7.40 -18.63
CA THR A 101 -17.08 -6.66 -19.66
C THR A 101 -17.71 -7.66 -20.64
N GLN A 102 -18.82 -8.27 -20.25
CA GLN A 102 -19.85 -8.65 -21.22
C GLN A 102 -20.48 -7.33 -21.69
N GLY A 103 -19.80 -6.63 -22.61
CA GLY A 103 -20.30 -5.34 -23.07
C GLY A 103 -19.49 -4.64 -24.15
N ASP A 104 -18.17 -4.79 -24.19
CA ASP A 104 -17.31 -4.07 -25.16
C ASP A 104 -16.69 -4.99 -26.23
N ILE A 105 -17.50 -5.90 -26.77
CA ILE A 105 -17.33 -6.38 -28.16
C ILE A 105 -18.42 -5.68 -28.98
N VAL A 106 -18.33 -4.36 -29.11
CA VAL A 106 -19.10 -3.62 -30.13
C VAL A 106 -18.13 -3.36 -31.28
N GLY A 107 -18.03 -4.31 -32.22
CA GLY A 107 -17.26 -4.11 -33.43
C GLY A 107 -16.55 -5.33 -34.01
N LEU A 108 -17.24 -6.47 -34.15
CA LEU A 108 -16.98 -7.40 -35.24
C LEU A 108 -18.32 -7.97 -35.67
N GLU A 109 -18.53 -7.96 -36.99
CA GLU A 109 -19.75 -8.37 -37.68
C GLU A 109 -20.31 -9.69 -37.15
N GLU A 110 -21.64 -9.79 -37.19
CA GLU A 110 -22.43 -10.99 -36.95
C GLU A 110 -21.90 -12.14 -37.83
N VAL A 111 -21.04 -12.99 -37.26
CA VAL A 111 -20.79 -14.32 -37.82
C VAL A 111 -21.61 -15.29 -37.00
N GLU A 112 -22.80 -15.60 -37.52
CA GLU A 112 -23.56 -16.79 -37.14
C GLU A 112 -22.67 -18.01 -37.44
N GLY A 113 -21.94 -18.46 -36.42
CA GLY A 113 -20.97 -19.54 -36.51
C GLY A 113 -21.01 -20.36 -35.24
N LYS A 114 -21.59 -21.56 -35.36
CA LYS A 114 -21.63 -22.68 -34.41
C LYS A 114 -20.59 -22.57 -33.28
N ILE A 115 -21.08 -22.55 -32.05
CA ILE A 115 -20.30 -22.89 -30.85
C ILE A 115 -19.83 -24.33 -31.06
N LEU A 116 -18.55 -24.52 -31.40
CA LEU A 116 -17.92 -25.83 -31.32
C LEU A 116 -17.62 -26.07 -29.84
N GLU A 117 -18.05 -27.23 -29.33
CA GLU A 117 -17.79 -27.69 -27.97
C GLU A 117 -16.29 -27.99 -27.84
N ASP A 118 -15.56 -27.12 -27.15
CA ASP A 118 -14.11 -27.25 -26.89
C ASP A 118 -13.83 -28.29 -25.78
N ASP A 119 -14.35 -29.52 -25.91
CA ASP A 119 -14.27 -30.56 -24.88
C ASP A 119 -13.07 -31.52 -25.06
N GLU A 120 -12.06 -31.15 -25.86
CA GLU A 120 -10.93 -32.03 -26.21
C GLU A 120 -9.55 -31.38 -26.04
N LEU A 121 -9.42 -30.36 -25.19
CA LEU A 121 -8.13 -29.69 -24.91
C LEU A 121 -7.48 -30.08 -23.57
N LEU A 122 -7.60 -31.35 -23.18
CA LEU A 122 -6.82 -31.94 -22.09
C LEU A 122 -6.22 -33.28 -22.56
N GLU A 123 -5.29 -33.20 -23.51
CA GLU A 123 -4.31 -34.28 -23.70
C GLU A 123 -3.21 -34.10 -22.66
N ASP A 124 -3.26 -35.00 -21.69
CA ASP A 124 -2.45 -35.06 -20.47
C ASP A 124 -1.03 -35.59 -20.81
N ASP A 125 -0.23 -34.80 -21.52
CA ASP A 125 1.20 -35.08 -21.73
C ASP A 125 2.04 -34.40 -20.64
N PHE A 126 1.92 -34.89 -19.41
CA PHE A 126 2.92 -34.64 -18.37
C PHE A 126 4.19 -35.44 -18.70
N ASP A 127 5.05 -34.87 -19.55
CA ASP A 127 6.42 -35.36 -19.74
C ASP A 127 7.23 -35.14 -18.45
N ASP A 128 7.74 -36.25 -17.92
CA ASP A 128 8.38 -36.44 -16.63
C ASP A 128 9.78 -35.77 -16.65
N HIS A 129 9.82 -34.45 -16.46
CA HIS A 129 11.06 -33.69 -16.46
C HIS A 129 11.62 -33.46 -15.04
N LYS A 130 12.49 -34.41 -14.68
CA LYS A 130 13.69 -34.32 -13.83
C LYS A 130 13.65 -33.42 -12.58
N PRO A 131 13.90 -33.98 -11.38
CA PRO A 131 14.06 -33.16 -10.18
C PRO A 131 15.25 -32.21 -10.32
N LEU A 132 15.00 -30.91 -10.20
CA LEU A 132 16.02 -29.88 -10.04
C LEU A 132 16.77 -30.14 -8.73
N LYS A 133 18.04 -30.57 -8.83
CA LYS A 133 18.95 -30.59 -7.68
C LYS A 133 19.28 -29.15 -7.30
N THR A 134 18.59 -28.63 -6.29
CA THR A 134 18.97 -27.41 -5.60
C THR A 134 20.05 -27.76 -4.57
N ASN A 135 21.29 -27.36 -4.82
CA ASN A 135 22.37 -27.38 -3.83
C ASN A 135 22.30 -26.13 -2.95
N CYS A 136 21.17 -25.94 -2.24
CA CYS A 136 21.09 -24.93 -1.18
C CYS A 136 21.90 -25.43 0.02
N SER A 137 23.17 -25.03 0.11
CA SER A 137 23.90 -25.04 1.38
C SER A 137 23.49 -23.79 2.17
N ILE A 138 22.39 -23.90 2.93
CA ILE A 138 22.09 -22.96 4.01
C ILE A 138 23.23 -23.09 5.01
N LYS A 139 23.99 -22.01 5.19
CA LYS A 139 24.95 -21.86 6.28
C LYS A 139 24.22 -21.21 7.43
N VAL A 140 23.80 -22.01 8.41
CA VAL A 140 23.39 -21.49 9.70
C VAL A 140 24.66 -20.98 10.37
N ALA A 141 24.74 -19.67 10.62
CA ALA A 141 25.72 -19.15 11.56
C ALA A 141 25.25 -19.58 12.95
N ASP A 142 26.11 -20.32 13.65
CA ASP A 142 25.91 -20.71 15.04
C ASP A 142 26.04 -19.42 15.86
N ASP A 143 24.91 -18.83 16.22
CA ASP A 143 24.85 -17.65 17.08
C ASP A 143 25.14 -18.15 18.50
N GLU A 144 26.37 -17.90 18.98
CA GLU A 144 26.76 -18.22 20.36
C GLU A 144 25.85 -17.46 21.32
N PRO A 145 25.36 -18.10 22.40
CA PRO A 145 24.58 -17.40 23.40
C PRO A 145 25.47 -16.39 24.13
N ASP A 146 25.15 -15.11 24.00
CA ASP A 146 25.73 -14.05 24.81
C ASP A 146 25.58 -14.41 26.30
N LYS A 147 26.73 -14.50 26.99
CA LYS A 147 26.77 -14.60 28.44
C LYS A 147 26.21 -13.29 28.98
N VAL A 148 25.01 -13.36 29.55
CA VAL A 148 24.51 -12.37 30.49
C VAL A 148 25.47 -12.32 31.68
N GLU A 149 26.29 -11.28 31.74
CA GLU A 149 26.95 -10.88 32.99
C GLU A 149 25.87 -10.21 33.85
N ASP A 150 25.41 -11.00 34.82
CA ASP A 150 24.72 -10.57 36.03
C ASP A 150 25.63 -9.56 36.74
N ASP A 151 25.26 -8.29 36.73
CA ASP A 151 25.87 -7.26 37.57
C ASP A 151 24.73 -6.49 38.25
N GLU A 152 24.21 -7.09 39.32
CA GLU A 152 23.51 -6.34 40.37
C GLU A 152 24.54 -5.42 41.06
N PRO A 153 24.18 -4.16 41.27
CA PRO A 153 24.52 -3.56 42.55
C PRO A 153 23.33 -2.89 43.22
N ASP A 154 23.01 -3.45 44.38
CA ASP A 154 22.84 -2.79 45.68
C ASP A 154 21.97 -1.53 45.77
N ASP A 155 20.79 -1.76 46.33
CA ASP A 155 20.27 -1.10 47.54
C ASP A 155 21.11 0.06 48.09
N ASP A 156 20.59 1.29 47.96
CA ASP A 156 20.51 2.26 49.06
C ASP A 156 19.98 3.59 48.52
N THR A 157 18.79 4.00 48.96
CA THR A 157 18.62 5.08 49.95
C THR A 157 17.22 5.67 49.82
N ALA A 158 16.47 5.53 50.90
CA ALA A 158 15.21 6.19 51.16
C ALA A 158 15.34 7.72 51.24
N ASP A 159 14.17 8.34 51.09
CA ASP A 159 13.74 9.54 51.80
C ASP A 159 14.02 10.90 51.15
N SER A 160 12.95 11.50 50.63
CA SER A 160 12.71 12.93 50.85
C SER A 160 11.21 13.20 50.83
N GLU A 161 10.66 13.07 52.04
CA GLU A 161 9.51 13.76 52.61
C GLU A 161 8.76 14.79 51.74
N GLU A 162 7.47 14.51 51.63
CA GLU A 162 6.36 15.44 51.58
C GLU A 162 6.47 16.48 52.71
N THR A 163 6.47 17.78 52.39
CA THR A 163 6.07 18.83 53.36
C THR A 163 5.52 20.08 52.63
N ILE A 164 4.20 20.23 52.78
CA ILE A 164 3.35 21.45 52.89
C ILE A 164 3.49 22.54 51.83
#